data_AF-A0A7W0WDT2-F1
#
_entry.id   AF-A0A7W0WDT2-F1
#
_cell.length_a   1.000
_cell.length_b   1.000
_cell.length_c   1.000
_cell.angle_alpha   90.00
_cell.angle_beta   90.00
_cell.angle_gamma   90.00
#
_symmetry.space_group_name_H-M   'P 1'
#
loop_
_entity.id
_entity.type
_entity.pdbx_description
1 polymer ?
#
loop_
_entity_poly.entity_id
_entity_poly.type
_entity_poly.pdbx_seq_one_letter_code
_entity_poly.pdbx_strand_id
1 'polypeptide(L)'
;VGGAGRRGAAIIAIGAALATILGLALALGGGDDGGSDAGGGSAAAPAEQPDPNSKEETAPVAEEAAAPPVSEEAATTDGVALNDQGFALLQGGDYEGAIPLLEQAVAALEGSGDELTYNYALFNLGRALRLGGRPEEAIPVLEQRLEYPDQQEEVQQELDAAYEDAGLSQDGGDAPGNSEKSKGKGGGGGDKDD
;
A
#
# COMPACT_ATOMS: atom_id res chain seq x y z
N VAL A 1 62.89 -5.23 5.81
CA VAL A 1 61.64 -6.02 5.71
C VAL A 1 60.52 -4.98 5.54
N GLY A 2 60.01 -4.64 4.35
CA GLY A 2 59.47 -5.47 3.27
C GLY A 2 58.10 -6.00 3.72
N GLY A 3 56.93 -5.57 3.25
CA GLY A 3 56.58 -4.64 2.19
C GLY A 3 55.11 -4.21 2.30
N ALA A 4 54.76 -3.18 1.54
CA ALA A 4 53.41 -2.67 1.38
C ALA A 4 52.50 -3.68 0.66
N GLY A 5 51.37 -4.03 1.27
CA GLY A 5 50.28 -4.75 0.61
C GLY A 5 49.23 -3.76 0.10
N ARG A 6 49.40 -3.28 -1.14
CA ARG A 6 48.29 -2.78 -1.97
C ARG A 6 47.82 -3.93 -2.86
N ARG A 7 46.53 -3.91 -3.25
CA ARG A 7 45.83 -4.68 -4.31
C ARG A 7 44.91 -5.77 -3.73
N GLY A 8 43.62 -5.86 -4.05
CA GLY A 8 42.87 -5.13 -5.07
C GLY A 8 41.36 -5.25 -4.88
N ALA A 9 40.66 -4.30 -5.48
CA ALA A 9 39.22 -4.33 -5.66
C ALA A 9 38.83 -5.56 -6.49
N ALA A 10 37.81 -6.29 -6.05
CA ALA A 10 37.10 -7.26 -6.86
C ALA A 10 35.69 -6.69 -7.13
N ILE A 11 35.55 -6.01 -8.27
CA ILE A 11 34.25 -5.73 -8.87
C ILE A 11 33.79 -7.03 -9.50
N ILE A 12 32.75 -7.66 -8.94
CA ILE A 12 32.05 -8.75 -9.62
C ILE A 12 30.79 -8.15 -10.22
N ALA A 13 30.86 -7.88 -11.53
CA ALA A 13 29.73 -7.58 -12.37
C ALA A 13 29.25 -8.89 -13.02
N ILE A 14 28.05 -9.34 -12.69
CA ILE A 14 27.26 -10.35 -13.40
C ILE A 14 25.80 -9.99 -13.08
N GLY A 15 24.86 -9.75 -13.99
CA GLY A 15 24.76 -9.87 -15.44
C GLY A 15 23.26 -9.92 -15.72
N ALA A 16 22.72 -8.93 -16.44
CA ALA A 16 21.29 -8.85 -16.73
C ALA A 16 20.83 -10.06 -17.57
N ALA A 17 19.73 -10.69 -17.17
CA ALA A 17 19.02 -11.67 -17.99
C ALA A 17 17.57 -11.22 -18.16
N LEU A 18 17.32 -10.52 -19.27
CA LEU A 18 15.99 -10.30 -19.82
C LEU A 18 15.52 -11.59 -20.49
N ALA A 19 14.39 -12.14 -20.04
CA ALA A 19 13.68 -13.19 -20.75
C ALA A 19 12.28 -12.70 -21.12
N THR A 20 12.16 -12.19 -22.34
CA THR A 20 10.88 -12.00 -23.04
C THR A 20 10.34 -13.38 -23.43
N ILE A 21 9.11 -13.71 -23.05
CA ILE A 21 8.35 -14.77 -23.73
C ILE A 21 7.15 -14.16 -24.43
N LEU A 22 7.26 -14.20 -25.76
CA LEU A 22 6.28 -13.93 -26.78
C LEU A 22 5.17 -14.99 -26.76
N GLY A 23 3.93 -14.56 -26.97
CA GLY A 23 2.72 -15.33 -26.74
C GLY A 23 2.42 -16.48 -27.70
N LEU A 24 1.33 -17.17 -27.38
CA LEU A 24 0.64 -18.10 -28.27
C LEU A 24 -0.86 -17.77 -28.26
N ALA A 25 -1.33 -17.26 -29.40
CA ALA A 25 -2.73 -17.14 -29.76
C ALA A 25 -3.22 -18.41 -30.45
N LEU A 26 -4.52 -18.72 -30.28
CA LEU A 26 -5.44 -19.53 -31.13
C LEU A 26 -6.64 -19.91 -30.21
N ALA A 27 -7.92 -19.85 -30.54
CA ALA A 27 -8.72 -19.29 -31.62
C ALA A 27 -10.21 -19.53 -31.22
N LEU A 28 -11.12 -18.84 -31.91
CA LEU A 28 -12.51 -19.21 -32.26
C LEU A 28 -13.61 -18.30 -31.68
N GLY A 29 -14.36 -17.69 -32.60
CA GLY A 29 -15.68 -17.12 -32.36
C GLY A 29 -15.91 -15.82 -33.15
N GLY A 30 -16.39 -15.95 -34.40
CA GLY A 30 -16.79 -14.83 -35.24
C GLY A 30 -18.30 -14.64 -35.34
N GLY A 31 -18.69 -13.48 -35.89
CA GLY A 31 -20.02 -13.11 -36.40
C GLY A 31 -20.98 -12.55 -35.36
N ASP A 32 -21.87 -11.59 -35.61
CA ASP A 32 -22.22 -10.82 -36.82
C ASP A 32 -23.16 -9.69 -36.34
N ASP A 33 -23.32 -8.68 -37.18
CA ASP A 33 -23.93 -7.38 -36.96
C ASP A 33 -25.42 -7.32 -36.54
N GLY A 34 -25.74 -6.28 -35.77
CA GLY A 34 -26.78 -5.27 -36.04
C GLY A 34 -28.23 -5.67 -36.35
N GLY A 35 -29.17 -4.99 -35.65
CA GLY A 35 -30.47 -4.67 -36.25
C GLY A 35 -31.68 -4.76 -35.32
N SER A 36 -32.17 -3.60 -34.91
CA SER A 36 -33.44 -3.36 -34.22
C SER A 36 -34.66 -3.79 -35.03
N ASP A 37 -35.72 -4.26 -34.37
CA ASP A 37 -37.09 -3.80 -34.66
C ASP A 37 -38.03 -4.02 -33.46
N ALA A 38 -39.07 -3.21 -33.42
CA ALA A 38 -39.96 -2.97 -32.30
C ALA A 38 -41.19 -3.90 -32.31
N GLY A 39 -41.90 -3.93 -31.18
CA GLY A 39 -43.36 -4.06 -31.23
C GLY A 39 -43.99 -5.04 -30.25
N GLY A 40 -44.66 -4.48 -29.24
CA GLY A 40 -46.06 -4.84 -28.97
C GLY A 40 -46.35 -5.84 -27.85
N GLY A 41 -46.69 -5.31 -26.67
CA GLY A 41 -48.06 -5.46 -26.16
C GLY A 41 -48.41 -6.64 -25.24
N SER A 42 -48.65 -6.27 -23.96
CA SER A 42 -49.88 -6.57 -23.20
C SER A 42 -49.96 -7.79 -22.26
N ALA A 43 -50.63 -7.51 -21.12
CA ALA A 43 -51.19 -8.35 -20.05
C ALA A 43 -50.19 -8.86 -18.98
N ALA A 44 -50.15 -8.32 -17.75
CA ALA A 44 -51.15 -8.20 -16.66
C ALA A 44 -51.26 -9.46 -15.74
N ALA A 45 -50.50 -9.41 -14.63
CA ALA A 45 -50.84 -9.82 -13.24
C ALA A 45 -51.19 -11.32 -12.93
N PRO A 46 -51.41 -11.72 -11.65
CA PRO A 46 -50.37 -12.12 -10.68
C PRO A 46 -50.63 -13.48 -9.98
N ALA A 47 -49.64 -13.91 -9.16
CA ALA A 47 -49.75 -14.78 -7.97
C ALA A 47 -50.31 -16.21 -8.06
N GLU A 48 -49.51 -17.23 -7.69
CA GLU A 48 -49.99 -18.36 -6.88
C GLU A 48 -48.82 -19.15 -6.24
N GLN A 49 -48.69 -19.00 -4.92
CA GLN A 49 -48.31 -20.05 -3.97
C GLN A 49 -49.56 -20.21 -3.07
N PRO A 50 -49.82 -21.32 -2.35
CA PRO A 50 -48.92 -22.42 -1.95
C PRO A 50 -49.57 -23.82 -2.13
N ASP A 51 -48.87 -24.91 -1.77
CA ASP A 51 -49.57 -26.02 -1.15
C ASP A 51 -48.75 -26.72 -0.04
N PRO A 52 -49.40 -27.14 1.06
CA PRO A 52 -48.77 -27.42 2.34
C PRO A 52 -48.86 -28.90 2.71
N ASN A 53 -47.74 -29.58 3.01
CA ASN A 53 -47.67 -30.62 4.04
C ASN A 53 -46.34 -31.38 3.96
N SER A 54 -45.42 -31.01 4.83
CA SER A 54 -44.71 -31.98 5.66
C SER A 54 -44.19 -31.25 6.89
N LYS A 55 -44.98 -31.32 7.96
CA LYS A 55 -44.52 -31.06 9.32
C LYS A 55 -44.20 -32.41 9.95
N GLU A 56 -42.92 -32.67 10.14
CA GLU A 56 -42.34 -33.39 11.28
C GLU A 56 -40.96 -32.70 11.44
N GLU A 57 -40.85 -31.62 12.22
CA GLU A 57 -40.64 -31.64 13.67
C GLU A 57 -39.68 -32.75 14.12
N THR A 58 -38.38 -32.44 14.11
CA THR A 58 -37.50 -32.56 15.28
C THR A 58 -36.14 -31.91 14.94
N ALA A 59 -35.82 -30.82 15.62
CA ALA A 59 -34.45 -30.38 15.87
C ALA A 59 -34.18 -30.60 17.38
N PRO A 60 -32.93 -30.58 17.90
CA PRO A 60 -31.65 -30.34 17.23
C PRO A 60 -30.59 -31.41 17.62
N VAL A 61 -29.65 -31.71 16.72
CA VAL A 61 -28.32 -32.17 17.17
C VAL A 61 -27.33 -31.19 16.60
N ALA A 62 -26.83 -30.33 17.50
CA ALA A 62 -25.61 -29.59 17.30
C ALA A 62 -24.49 -30.63 17.19
N GLU A 63 -24.17 -31.03 15.96
CA GLU A 63 -22.90 -31.67 15.68
C GLU A 63 -21.94 -30.54 15.32
N GLU A 64 -21.35 -30.01 16.38
CA GLU A 64 -20.05 -29.35 16.41
C GLU A 64 -19.03 -30.31 15.76
N ALA A 65 -19.08 -30.39 14.43
CA ALA A 65 -18.00 -30.92 13.64
C ALA A 65 -16.89 -29.88 13.75
N ALA A 66 -16.06 -30.05 14.78
CA ALA A 66 -14.80 -29.39 14.97
C ALA A 66 -14.12 -29.26 13.60
N ALA A 67 -14.10 -28.02 13.09
CA ALA A 67 -13.09 -27.65 12.12
C ALA A 67 -11.76 -28.12 12.72
N PRO A 68 -10.87 -28.77 11.94
CA PRO A 68 -9.55 -29.07 12.45
C PRO A 68 -9.01 -27.76 13.05
N PRO A 69 -8.30 -27.76 14.20
CA PRO A 69 -7.54 -26.59 14.55
C PRO A 69 -6.71 -26.31 13.31
N VAL A 70 -6.98 -25.20 12.62
CA VAL A 70 -5.99 -24.63 11.73
C VAL A 70 -4.83 -24.45 12.66
N SER A 71 -3.90 -25.39 12.58
CA SER A 71 -2.63 -25.25 13.23
C SER A 71 -2.16 -23.90 12.74
N GLU A 72 -2.16 -22.93 13.64
CA GLU A 72 -1.18 -21.84 13.65
C GLU A 72 0.21 -22.50 13.71
N GLU A 73 0.56 -23.33 12.72
CA GLU A 73 1.85 -23.21 12.09
C GLU A 73 1.78 -21.82 11.49
N ALA A 74 2.11 -20.84 12.34
CA ALA A 74 2.62 -19.56 11.90
C ALA A 74 3.66 -19.93 10.85
N ALA A 75 3.28 -19.82 9.57
CA ALA A 75 4.25 -19.55 8.54
C ALA A 75 5.00 -18.36 9.11
N THR A 76 6.24 -18.61 9.57
CA THR A 76 7.09 -17.59 10.13
C THR A 76 7.39 -16.66 8.97
N THR A 77 6.53 -15.67 8.81
CA THR A 77 6.70 -14.63 7.80
C THR A 77 8.05 -13.98 8.09
N ASP A 78 8.98 -14.13 7.15
CA ASP A 78 10.33 -13.60 7.31
C ASP A 78 10.28 -12.08 7.11
N GLY A 79 10.17 -11.35 8.22
CA GLY A 79 10.07 -9.89 8.20
C GLY A 79 11.30 -9.21 7.61
N VAL A 80 12.49 -9.81 7.70
CA VAL A 80 13.71 -9.29 7.07
C VAL A 80 13.59 -9.37 5.55
N ALA A 81 13.21 -10.54 5.03
CA ALA A 81 13.03 -10.74 3.60
C ALA A 81 11.93 -9.85 3.02
N LEU A 82 10.84 -9.64 3.76
CA LEU A 82 9.78 -8.72 3.38
C LEU A 82 10.24 -7.26 3.35
N ASN A 83 11.02 -6.83 4.35
CA ASN A 83 11.59 -5.48 4.35
C ASN A 83 12.51 -5.28 3.14
N ASP A 84 13.37 -6.24 2.82
CA ASP A 84 14.28 -6.15 1.67
C ASP A 84 13.51 -6.07 0.34
N GLN A 85 12.46 -6.89 0.19
CA GLN A 85 11.61 -6.86 -1.01
C GLN A 85 10.83 -5.54 -1.11
N GLY A 86 10.22 -5.08 -0.02
CA GLY A 86 9.51 -3.82 0.04
C GLY A 86 10.43 -2.63 -0.25
N PHE A 87 11.64 -2.63 0.30
CA PHE A 87 12.66 -1.63 0.02
C PHE A 87 13.06 -1.63 -1.47
N ALA A 88 13.22 -2.81 -2.09
CA ALA A 88 13.53 -2.89 -3.52
C ALA A 88 12.42 -2.27 -4.40
N LEU A 89 11.15 -2.49 -4.06
CA LEU A 89 10.02 -1.87 -4.75
C LEU A 89 9.98 -0.35 -4.54
N LEU A 90 10.20 0.10 -3.30
CA LEU A 90 10.32 1.51 -2.95
C LEU A 90 11.41 2.23 -3.77
N GLN A 91 12.58 1.61 -3.89
CA GLN A 91 13.68 2.14 -4.72
C GLN A 91 13.36 2.11 -6.22
N GLY A 92 12.51 1.18 -6.65
CA GLY A 92 11.99 1.09 -8.02
C GLY A 92 10.88 2.10 -8.33
N GLY A 93 10.39 2.85 -7.34
CA GLY A 93 9.25 3.75 -7.48
C GLY A 93 7.88 3.07 -7.43
N ASP A 94 7.83 1.77 -7.15
CA ASP A 94 6.58 1.02 -6.97
C ASP A 94 6.13 1.11 -5.51
N TYR A 95 5.64 2.28 -5.12
CA TYR A 95 5.27 2.57 -3.73
C TYR A 95 4.05 1.73 -3.29
N GLU A 96 3.04 1.62 -4.15
CA GLU A 96 1.84 0.83 -3.89
C GLU A 96 2.14 -0.67 -3.72
N GLY A 97 3.10 -1.20 -4.51
CA GLY A 97 3.58 -2.56 -4.33
C GLY A 97 4.43 -2.76 -3.07
N ALA A 98 5.18 -1.74 -2.65
CA ALA A 98 6.04 -1.78 -1.47
C ALA A 98 5.26 -1.81 -0.16
N ILE A 99 4.22 -0.99 -0.04
CA ILE A 99 3.43 -0.80 1.19
C ILE A 99 2.99 -2.13 1.82
N PRO A 100 2.26 -3.04 1.14
CA PRO A 100 1.76 -4.27 1.77
C PRO A 100 2.88 -5.22 2.21
N LEU A 101 4.06 -5.17 1.60
CA LEU A 101 5.21 -5.95 2.06
C LEU A 101 5.84 -5.35 3.31
N LEU A 102 5.96 -4.03 3.35
CA LEU A 102 6.53 -3.30 4.47
C LEU A 102 5.60 -3.35 5.71
N GLU A 103 4.28 -3.31 5.52
CA GLU A 103 3.30 -3.56 6.59
C GLU A 103 3.47 -4.95 7.20
N GLN A 104 3.60 -5.99 6.36
CA GLN A 104 3.85 -7.35 6.84
C GLN A 104 5.23 -7.48 7.51
N ALA A 105 6.24 -6.75 7.02
CA ALA A 105 7.57 -6.73 7.63
C ALA A 105 7.53 -6.15 9.04
N VAL A 106 6.89 -4.99 9.22
CA VAL A 106 6.69 -4.36 10.53
C VAL A 106 5.99 -5.33 11.49
N ALA A 107 4.88 -5.94 11.06
CA ALA A 107 4.13 -6.89 11.88
C ALA A 107 4.94 -8.15 12.25
N ALA A 108 5.79 -8.65 11.36
CA ALA A 108 6.62 -9.82 11.63
C ALA A 108 7.84 -9.52 12.52
N LEU A 109 8.35 -8.29 12.47
CA LEU A 109 9.54 -7.85 13.22
C LEU A 109 9.19 -7.28 14.60
N GLU A 110 7.96 -6.83 14.82
CA GLU A 110 7.50 -6.33 16.10
C GLU A 110 7.69 -7.40 17.20
N GLY A 111 8.44 -7.06 18.26
CA GLY A 111 8.73 -7.98 19.36
C GLY A 111 9.67 -9.15 19.01
N SER A 112 10.21 -9.22 17.80
CA SER A 112 11.15 -10.28 17.37
C SER A 112 12.53 -10.20 18.03
N GLY A 113 12.90 -9.02 18.54
CA GLY A 113 14.24 -8.70 19.05
C GLY A 113 15.21 -8.19 17.97
N ASP A 114 14.84 -8.22 16.70
CA ASP A 114 15.59 -7.54 15.63
C ASP A 114 15.11 -6.08 15.48
N GLU A 115 15.50 -5.26 16.45
CA GLU A 115 15.14 -3.83 16.51
C GLU A 115 15.68 -3.06 15.30
N LEU A 116 16.86 -3.44 14.78
CA LEU A 116 17.46 -2.73 13.66
C LEU A 116 16.61 -2.88 12.40
N THR A 117 16.23 -4.11 12.05
CA THR A 117 15.40 -4.34 10.87
C THR A 117 14.00 -3.78 11.07
N TYR A 118 13.44 -3.89 12.28
CA TYR A 118 12.15 -3.27 12.63
C TYR A 118 12.14 -1.76 12.37
N ASN A 119 13.19 -1.07 12.83
CA ASN A 119 13.38 0.36 12.62
C ASN A 119 13.49 0.74 11.13
N TYR A 120 14.17 -0.08 10.32
CA TYR A 120 14.21 0.13 8.87
C TYR A 120 12.85 -0.12 8.22
N ALA A 121 12.12 -1.15 8.64
CA ALA A 121 10.80 -1.47 8.12
C ALA A 121 9.80 -0.33 8.37
N LEU A 122 9.80 0.26 9.57
CA LEU A 122 9.00 1.45 9.89
C LEU A 122 9.36 2.64 8.99
N PHE A 123 10.64 2.98 8.87
CA PHE A 123 11.08 4.10 8.04
C PHE A 123 10.72 3.89 6.56
N ASN A 124 10.95 2.68 6.03
CA ASN A 124 10.62 2.34 4.66
C ASN A 124 9.10 2.38 4.43
N LEU A 125 8.29 1.89 5.38
CA LEU A 125 6.83 1.96 5.30
C LEU A 125 6.34 3.41 5.26
N GLY A 126 6.83 4.25 6.17
CA GLY A 126 6.51 5.68 6.20
C GLY A 126 6.86 6.37 4.89
N ARG A 127 8.07 6.14 4.37
CA ARG A 127 8.50 6.71 3.08
C ARG A 127 7.67 6.20 1.90
N ALA A 128 7.33 4.91 1.88
CA ALA A 128 6.47 4.33 0.84
C ALA A 128 5.05 4.91 0.88
N LEU A 129 4.45 5.04 2.07
CA LEU A 129 3.14 5.66 2.26
C LEU A 129 3.13 7.12 1.76
N ARG A 130 4.12 7.93 2.16
CA ARG A 130 4.20 9.32 1.72
C ARG A 130 4.34 9.41 0.20
N LEU A 131 5.30 8.70 -0.39
CA LEU A 131 5.53 8.73 -1.83
C LEU A 131 4.39 8.11 -2.65
N GLY A 132 3.62 7.19 -2.07
CA GLY A 132 2.38 6.65 -2.61
C GLY A 132 1.18 7.61 -2.54
N GLY A 133 1.35 8.81 -1.96
CA GLY A 133 0.28 9.80 -1.83
C GLY A 133 -0.64 9.54 -0.64
N ARG A 134 -0.16 8.81 0.37
CA ARG A 134 -0.82 8.54 1.65
C ARG A 134 -0.06 9.19 2.82
N PRO A 135 0.25 10.51 2.78
CA PRO A 135 1.10 11.16 3.78
C PRO A 135 0.49 11.16 5.19
N GLU A 136 -0.84 11.24 5.32
CA GLU A 136 -1.53 11.17 6.61
C GLU A 136 -1.29 9.84 7.33
N GLU A 137 -1.14 8.74 6.58
CA GLU A 137 -0.86 7.42 7.14
C GLU A 137 0.63 7.22 7.42
N ALA A 138 1.51 7.94 6.71
CA ALA A 138 2.95 7.91 6.95
C ALA A 138 3.34 8.54 8.29
N ILE A 139 2.66 9.62 8.69
CA ILE A 139 2.94 10.38 9.92
C ILE A 139 3.02 9.48 11.16
N PRO A 140 1.98 8.72 11.56
CA PRO A 140 2.04 7.90 12.77
C PRO A 140 3.12 6.80 12.70
N VAL A 141 3.43 6.29 11.51
CA VAL A 141 4.51 5.30 11.32
C VAL A 141 5.89 5.92 11.56
N LEU A 142 6.10 7.14 11.06
CA LEU A 142 7.35 7.89 11.23
C LEU A 142 7.49 8.43 12.66
N GLU A 143 6.41 8.82 13.32
CA GLU A 143 6.37 9.13 14.75
C GLU A 143 6.81 7.93 15.59
N GLN A 144 6.27 6.74 15.29
CA GLN A 144 6.70 5.50 15.95
C GLN A 144 8.19 5.22 15.70
N ARG A 145 8.69 5.51 14.50
CA ARG A 145 10.11 5.34 14.19
C ARG A 145 11.02 6.30 14.98
N LEU A 146 10.54 7.49 15.34
CA LEU A 146 11.29 8.47 16.13
C LEU A 146 11.48 8.08 17.60
N GLU A 147 10.71 7.11 18.10
CA GLU A 147 10.91 6.55 19.45
C GLU A 147 12.30 5.90 19.61
N TYR A 148 12.95 5.55 18.50
CA TYR A 148 14.28 4.95 18.47
C TYR A 148 15.36 5.99 18.17
N PRO A 149 16.48 6.01 18.93
CA PRO A 149 17.46 7.11 18.88
C PRO A 149 18.37 7.11 17.65
N ASP A 150 18.36 6.07 16.83
CA ASP A 150 19.18 6.01 15.63
C ASP A 150 18.52 6.74 14.46
N GLN A 151 19.32 7.50 13.70
CA GLN A 151 18.91 8.17 12.46
C GLN A 151 17.76 9.19 12.62
N GLN A 152 17.52 9.71 13.84
CA GLN A 152 16.41 10.62 14.12
C GLN A 152 16.34 11.84 13.19
N GLU A 153 17.48 12.39 12.76
CA GLU A 153 17.49 13.53 11.84
C GLU A 153 16.90 13.19 10.47
N GLU A 154 17.21 12.00 9.93
CA GLU A 154 16.66 11.55 8.64
C GLU A 154 15.17 11.20 8.76
N VAL A 155 14.80 10.54 9.86
CA VAL A 155 13.39 10.22 10.15
C VAL A 155 12.57 11.50 10.33
N GLN A 156 13.13 12.51 11.02
CA GLN A 156 12.47 13.80 11.22
C GLN A 156 12.27 14.54 9.89
N GLN A 157 13.27 14.55 9.02
CA GLN A 157 13.13 15.16 7.68
C GLN A 157 12.04 14.49 6.86
N GLU A 158 11.95 13.15 6.92
CA GLU A 158 10.90 12.41 6.22
C GLU A 158 9.51 12.67 6.83
N LEU A 159 9.43 12.80 8.16
CA LEU A 159 8.20 13.17 8.87
C LEU A 159 7.76 14.60 8.50
N ASP A 160 8.67 15.56 8.48
CA ASP A 160 8.41 16.94 8.06
C ASP A 160 7.84 16.95 6.63
N ALA A 161 8.44 16.19 5.71
CA ALA A 161 7.95 16.04 4.35
C ALA A 161 6.54 15.42 4.31
N ALA A 162 6.23 14.45 5.18
CA ALA A 162 4.89 13.87 5.27
C ALA A 162 3.86 14.90 5.73
N TYR A 163 4.18 15.75 6.71
CA TYR A 163 3.30 16.84 7.12
C TYR A 163 3.08 17.86 5.99
N GLU A 164 4.14 18.26 5.28
CA GLU A 164 4.05 19.16 4.13
C GLU A 164 3.14 18.58 3.04
N ASP A 165 3.33 17.32 2.66
CA ASP A 165 2.54 16.61 1.65
C ASP A 165 1.08 16.43 2.09
N ALA A 166 0.82 16.29 3.39
CA ALA A 166 -0.54 16.27 3.96
C ALA A 166 -1.19 17.67 4.07
N GLY A 167 -0.43 18.75 3.85
CA GLY A 167 -0.90 20.12 4.08
C GLY A 167 -1.17 20.42 5.56
N LEU A 168 -0.51 19.70 6.45
CA LEU A 168 -0.60 19.84 7.90
C LEU A 168 0.62 20.61 8.41
N SER A 169 0.39 21.57 9.31
CA SER A 169 1.49 22.17 10.08
C SER A 169 1.69 21.36 11.35
N GLN A 170 2.93 21.03 11.71
CA GLN A 170 3.27 20.28 12.95
C GLN A 170 2.74 20.94 14.25
N ASP A 171 2.35 22.21 14.20
CA ASP A 171 1.77 22.97 15.32
C ASP A 171 0.28 22.65 15.58
N GLY A 172 -0.32 21.72 14.81
CA GLY A 172 -1.78 21.61 14.65
C GLY A 172 -2.42 20.30 15.13
N GLY A 173 -2.04 19.77 16.28
CA GLY A 173 -2.99 19.00 17.09
C GLY A 173 -4.05 19.98 17.63
N ASP A 174 -5.25 19.94 17.04
CA ASP A 174 -6.43 20.80 17.29
C ASP A 174 -6.43 22.21 16.66
N ALA A 175 -7.04 22.33 15.46
CA ALA A 175 -8.18 23.26 15.24
C ALA A 175 -8.73 23.18 13.79
N PRO A 176 -10.05 23.04 13.59
CA PRO A 176 -10.66 23.34 12.30
C PRO A 176 -10.81 24.86 12.19
N GLY A 177 -10.03 25.52 11.34
CA GLY A 177 -10.10 26.98 11.31
C GLY A 177 -9.24 27.70 10.29
N ASN A 178 -9.83 27.88 9.11
CA ASN A 178 -9.67 29.05 8.26
C ASN A 178 -8.51 29.03 7.24
N SER A 179 -8.89 28.67 6.01
CA SER A 179 -8.20 29.01 4.77
C SER A 179 -7.93 30.52 4.68
N GLU A 180 -6.71 30.95 4.99
CA GLU A 180 -6.27 32.31 4.68
C GLU A 180 -5.83 32.43 3.22
N LYS A 181 -6.86 32.66 2.40
CA LYS A 181 -6.89 33.42 1.16
C LYS A 181 -5.54 34.10 0.81
N SER A 182 -4.80 33.44 -0.07
CA SER A 182 -3.74 34.04 -0.88
C SER A 182 -4.26 35.32 -1.54
N LYS A 183 -3.84 36.49 -1.02
CA LYS A 183 -4.05 37.78 -1.68
C LYS A 183 -2.99 37.89 -2.79
N GLY A 184 -3.43 37.58 -4.00
CA GLY A 184 -2.73 37.91 -5.24
C GLY A 184 -2.39 39.40 -5.28
N LYS A 185 -1.11 39.70 -5.39
CA LYS A 185 -0.58 41.05 -5.58
C LYS A 185 -0.68 41.41 -7.06
N GLY A 186 -1.85 41.89 -7.46
CA GLY A 186 -2.13 42.38 -8.81
C GLY A 186 -2.14 43.91 -8.88
N GLY A 187 -1.21 44.46 -9.67
CA GLY A 187 -1.48 45.57 -10.59
C GLY A 187 -1.39 47.02 -10.10
N GLY A 188 -0.68 47.83 -10.88
CA GLY A 188 -1.24 49.11 -11.34
C GLY A 188 -0.41 50.38 -11.10
N GLY A 189 0.47 50.68 -12.06
CA GLY A 189 0.54 51.94 -12.83
C GLY A 189 0.48 53.30 -12.11
N GLY A 190 1.46 54.15 -12.43
CA GLY A 190 1.41 55.57 -12.10
C GLY A 190 2.60 56.34 -12.65
N ASP A 191 2.71 56.40 -13.99
CA ASP A 191 3.45 57.44 -14.69
C ASP A 191 3.10 58.83 -14.12
N LYS A 192 4.12 59.66 -13.90
CA LYS A 192 3.99 61.12 -13.90
C LYS A 192 5.17 61.71 -14.64
N ASP A 193 4.78 62.39 -15.70
CA ASP A 193 5.57 63.19 -16.62
C ASP A 193 6.37 64.30 -15.91
N ASP A 194 7.59 64.54 -16.41
CA ASP A 194 8.41 65.74 -16.18
C ASP A 194 8.48 66.58 -17.47
#